data_AF-A0A1G9RHD0-F1
#
_entry.id   AF-A0A1G9RHD0-F1
#
_cell.length_a   1.000
_cell.length_b   1.000
_cell.length_c   1.000
_cell.angle_alpha   90.00
_cell.angle_beta   90.00
_cell.angle_gamma   90.00
#
_symmetry.space_group_name_H-M   'P 1'
#
loop_
_entity.id
_entity.type
_entity.pdbx_description
1 polymer ?
#
loop_
_entity_poly.entity_id
_entity_poly.type
_entity_poly.pdbx_seq_one_letter_code
_entity_poly.pdbx_strand_id
1 'polypeptide(L)'
;MAPKTTKPFGDGVDLQPNTCYDVAERGEFYTNEHGEIVHVETESAAQRQTWWDHDGVSPMNPDLKDPLPNATYTVDGKFHYTTDPWGRTVRIQVDRLDVVDESLRYRSESVQQRIGHYGDGIAKDTYDGGHVVGSQSGGGPEDLNEVPMHKDLNRGTNGAYPESYKRFEDEVAANPGNYRNIDIRIEYDGPPANADSVSRLSDVNPTDRVPTKLTAERVDENGMLRSREFNNINP
;
A
#
# COMPACT_ATOMS: atom_id res chain seq x y z
N MET A 1 -2.22 26.22 6.84
CA MET A 1 -3.64 25.83 6.65
C MET A 1 -3.81 24.50 7.37
N ALA A 2 -4.80 24.33 8.24
CA ALA A 2 -5.05 23.02 8.85
C ALA A 2 -5.83 22.14 7.85
N PRO A 3 -5.31 20.97 7.42
CA PRO A 3 -6.04 20.10 6.51
C PRO A 3 -7.30 19.55 7.19
N LYS A 4 -8.30 19.21 6.37
CA LYS A 4 -9.46 18.47 6.88
C LYS A 4 -9.00 17.09 7.33
N THR A 5 -9.52 16.63 8.46
CA THR A 5 -9.22 15.30 9.03
C THR A 5 -9.55 14.14 8.09
N THR A 6 -10.36 14.37 7.06
CA THR A 6 -10.82 13.35 6.11
C THR A 6 -10.24 13.48 4.70
N LYS A 7 -9.45 14.52 4.42
CA LYS A 7 -8.86 14.75 3.10
C LYS A 7 -7.34 14.65 3.14
N PRO A 8 -6.69 14.20 2.06
CA PRO A 8 -5.25 14.31 1.92
C PRO A 8 -4.78 15.77 2.02
N PHE A 9 -3.57 15.97 2.52
CA PHE A 9 -2.87 17.25 2.49
C PHE A 9 -2.45 17.61 1.05
N GLY A 10 -2.32 18.92 0.78
CA GLY A 10 -1.94 19.46 -0.53
C GLY A 10 -3.02 19.43 -1.60
N ASP A 11 -4.20 18.85 -1.34
CA ASP A 11 -5.32 18.84 -2.30
C ASP A 11 -5.85 20.26 -2.59
N GLY A 12 -5.64 20.73 -3.83
CA GLY A 12 -6.11 22.05 -4.30
C GLY A 12 -5.43 23.26 -3.66
N VAL A 13 -4.20 23.10 -3.15
CA VAL A 13 -3.44 24.15 -2.49
C VAL A 13 -2.09 24.36 -3.18
N ASP A 14 -1.77 25.62 -3.49
CA ASP A 14 -0.43 25.99 -3.97
C ASP A 14 0.56 25.97 -2.79
N LEU A 15 1.50 25.04 -2.83
CA LEU A 15 2.56 24.91 -1.84
C LEU A 15 3.83 25.61 -2.31
N GLN A 16 4.64 26.05 -1.35
CA GLN A 16 5.93 26.65 -1.63
C GLN A 16 6.90 25.59 -2.17
N PRO A 17 7.72 25.94 -3.17
CA PRO A 17 8.82 25.09 -3.62
C PRO A 17 9.79 24.69 -2.52
N ASN A 18 10.41 23.51 -2.65
CA ASN A 18 11.52 23.04 -1.82
C ASN A 18 11.28 23.19 -0.31
N THR A 19 10.07 22.88 0.14
CA THR A 19 9.61 23.13 1.51
C THR A 19 9.19 21.81 2.17
N CYS A 20 9.57 21.65 3.44
CA CYS A 20 8.99 20.63 4.32
C CYS A 20 7.82 21.24 5.09
N TYR A 21 6.66 20.59 5.03
CA TYR A 21 5.49 20.91 5.82
C TYR A 21 5.32 19.85 6.90
N ASP A 22 5.55 20.22 8.16
CA ASP A 22 5.12 19.45 9.32
C ASP A 22 3.62 19.72 9.55
N VAL A 23 2.81 18.69 9.33
CA VAL A 23 1.37 18.74 9.46
C VAL A 23 0.97 17.88 10.65
N ALA A 24 0.54 18.56 11.72
CA ALA A 24 0.15 17.93 12.97
C ALA A 24 -0.74 16.70 12.77
N GLU A 25 -0.35 15.58 13.40
CA GLU A 25 -1.01 14.26 13.35
C GLU A 25 -1.13 13.63 11.95
N ARG A 26 -0.43 14.18 10.95
CA ARG A 26 -0.41 13.71 9.55
C ARG A 26 0.99 13.35 9.08
N GLY A 27 2.01 14.02 9.56
CA GLY A 27 3.40 13.76 9.19
C GLY A 27 4.03 14.90 8.40
N GLU A 28 5.14 14.60 7.74
CA GLU A 28 5.95 15.56 7.00
C GLU A 28 5.79 15.40 5.49
N PHE A 29 5.61 16.52 4.79
CA PHE A 29 5.36 16.56 3.35
C PHE A 29 6.41 17.43 2.68
N TYR A 30 7.14 16.85 1.73
CA TYR A 30 8.28 17.50 1.08
C TYR A 30 7.94 17.84 -0.37
N THR A 31 8.06 19.12 -0.71
CA THR A 31 7.81 19.62 -2.06
C THR A 31 9.08 19.73 -2.89
N ASN A 32 8.94 19.55 -4.21
CA ASN A 32 10.01 19.81 -5.18
C ASN A 32 10.11 21.31 -5.53
N GLU A 33 10.93 21.66 -6.53
CA GLU A 33 11.12 23.04 -7.00
C GLU A 33 9.88 23.70 -7.60
N HIS A 34 8.85 22.92 -7.91
CA HIS A 34 7.57 23.39 -8.44
C HIS A 34 6.47 23.47 -7.37
N GLY A 35 6.78 23.11 -6.11
CA GLY A 35 5.79 23.05 -5.03
C GLY A 35 4.95 21.76 -5.02
N GLU A 36 5.29 20.77 -5.84
CA GLU A 36 4.58 19.48 -5.85
C GLU A 36 5.12 18.57 -4.74
N ILE A 37 4.24 17.90 -3.99
CA ILE A 37 4.66 16.94 -2.97
C ILE A 37 5.24 15.70 -3.65
N VAL A 38 6.50 15.38 -3.36
CA VAL A 38 7.23 14.24 -3.95
C VAL A 38 7.64 13.18 -2.92
N HIS A 39 7.68 13.56 -1.63
CA HIS A 39 7.93 12.64 -0.54
C HIS A 39 7.00 12.92 0.65
N VAL A 40 6.58 11.87 1.34
CA VAL A 40 5.76 11.93 2.55
C VAL A 40 6.34 11.01 3.61
N GLU A 41 6.62 11.52 4.80
CA GLU A 41 6.96 10.73 5.98
C GLU A 41 5.76 10.73 6.93
N THR A 42 5.22 9.56 7.23
CA THR A 42 3.95 9.46 7.95
C THR A 42 3.76 8.13 8.65
N GLU A 43 2.63 7.98 9.35
CA GLU A 43 2.28 6.79 10.11
C GLU A 43 1.00 6.15 9.58
N SER A 44 0.99 4.82 9.53
CA SER A 44 -0.17 4.01 9.19
C SER A 44 -1.19 3.97 10.33
N ALA A 45 -2.40 3.51 10.06
CA ALA A 45 -3.40 3.27 11.09
C ALA A 45 -2.90 2.31 12.18
N ALA A 46 -2.05 1.36 11.80
CA ALA A 46 -1.49 0.36 12.71
C ALA A 46 -0.54 0.98 13.74
N GLN A 47 0.17 2.04 13.38
CA GLN A 47 1.00 2.82 14.29
C GLN A 47 0.17 3.89 15.01
N ARG A 48 -0.66 4.64 14.28
CA ARG A 48 -1.48 5.74 14.82
C ARG A 48 -2.39 5.27 15.96
N GLN A 49 -2.98 4.08 15.87
CA GLN A 49 -3.85 3.54 16.94
C GLN A 49 -3.19 3.52 18.34
N THR A 50 -1.86 3.56 18.43
CA THR A 50 -1.13 3.53 19.72
C THR A 50 -1.19 4.85 20.48
N TRP A 51 -1.50 5.96 19.81
CA TRP A 51 -1.56 7.29 20.40
C TRP A 51 -2.77 8.12 19.93
N TRP A 52 -3.53 7.64 18.94
CA TRP A 52 -4.70 8.30 18.39
C TRP A 52 -5.90 8.24 19.36
N ASP A 53 -5.98 9.24 20.23
CA ASP A 53 -7.03 9.39 21.25
C ASP A 53 -8.14 10.36 20.79
N HIS A 54 -8.75 10.06 19.65
CA HIS A 54 -9.89 10.82 19.12
C HIS A 54 -11.15 9.97 19.19
N ASP A 55 -12.02 10.26 20.16
CA ASP A 55 -13.24 9.49 20.43
C ASP A 55 -14.13 9.38 19.16
N GLY A 56 -14.43 8.13 18.79
CA GLY A 56 -15.25 7.81 17.62
C GLY A 56 -14.61 8.10 16.25
N VAL A 57 -13.34 8.50 16.19
CA VAL A 57 -12.64 8.80 14.93
C VAL A 57 -11.61 7.71 14.63
N SER A 58 -11.70 7.14 13.43
CA SER A 58 -10.77 6.11 12.98
C SER A 58 -9.31 6.61 12.92
N PRO A 59 -8.30 5.80 13.32
CA PRO A 59 -6.89 6.15 13.23
C PRO A 59 -6.33 6.14 11.80
N MET A 60 -7.17 5.85 10.80
CA MET A 60 -6.78 5.78 9.40
C MET A 60 -6.16 7.07 8.91
N ASN A 61 -5.02 6.96 8.22
CA ASN A 61 -4.37 8.11 7.64
C ASN A 61 -4.99 8.49 6.28
N PRO A 62 -5.59 9.68 6.12
CA PRO A 62 -6.21 10.06 4.85
C PRO A 62 -5.19 10.23 3.72
N ASP A 63 -3.93 10.54 4.01
CA ASP A 63 -2.87 10.66 3.00
C ASP A 63 -2.46 9.30 2.43
N LEU A 64 -2.68 8.22 3.19
CA LEU A 64 -2.42 6.84 2.75
C LEU A 64 -3.66 6.20 2.10
N LYS A 65 -4.87 6.71 2.37
CA LYS A 65 -6.13 6.25 1.76
C LYS A 65 -6.35 6.77 0.34
N ASP A 66 -5.76 7.89 0.01
CA ASP A 66 -5.84 8.51 -1.32
C ASP A 66 -4.47 9.11 -1.69
N PRO A 67 -3.49 8.22 -1.92
CA PRO A 67 -2.11 8.63 -2.13
C PRO A 67 -1.93 9.49 -3.38
N LEU A 68 -1.01 10.43 -3.27
CA LEU A 68 -0.54 11.31 -4.34
C LEU A 68 0.08 10.51 -5.50
N PRO A 69 -0.09 10.99 -6.74
CA PRO A 69 0.66 10.50 -7.88
C PRO A 69 2.15 10.87 -7.78
N ASN A 70 3.02 10.08 -8.42
CA ASN A 70 4.45 10.33 -8.54
C ASN A 70 5.18 10.63 -7.20
N ALA A 71 4.74 9.99 -6.12
CA ALA A 71 5.23 10.26 -4.79
C ALA A 71 5.90 9.02 -4.18
N THR A 72 6.79 9.28 -3.24
CA THR A 72 7.36 8.25 -2.37
C THR A 72 6.88 8.45 -0.94
N TYR A 73 6.74 7.37 -0.19
CA TYR A 73 6.29 7.42 1.19
C TYR A 73 7.25 6.64 2.07
N THR A 74 7.63 7.19 3.21
CA THR A 74 8.20 6.43 4.32
C THR A 74 7.13 6.33 5.40
N VAL A 75 6.57 5.12 5.56
CA VAL A 75 5.49 4.84 6.50
C VAL A 75 6.04 4.05 7.68
N ASP A 76 5.70 4.48 8.89
CA ASP A 76 6.12 3.90 10.16
C ASP A 76 7.66 3.79 10.29
N GLY A 77 8.38 4.68 9.59
CA GLY A 77 9.84 4.72 9.55
C GLY A 77 10.51 3.53 8.87
N LYS A 78 9.77 2.59 8.26
CA LYS A 78 10.34 1.33 7.75
C LYS A 78 9.80 0.82 6.42
N PHE A 79 8.59 1.24 6.04
CA PHE A 79 7.99 0.82 4.77
C PHE A 79 8.13 1.94 3.75
N HIS A 80 8.78 1.65 2.64
CA HIS A 80 9.01 2.65 1.59
C HIS A 80 8.14 2.34 0.37
N TYR A 81 7.13 3.16 0.12
CA TYR A 81 6.21 2.99 -1.01
C TYR A 81 6.58 3.94 -2.15
N THR A 82 6.29 3.54 -3.39
CA THR A 82 6.36 4.40 -4.57
C THR A 82 5.05 4.29 -5.34
N THR A 83 4.49 5.44 -5.73
CA THR A 83 3.29 5.50 -6.56
C THR A 83 3.61 5.89 -8.00
N ASP A 84 2.75 5.46 -8.91
CA ASP A 84 2.80 5.83 -10.33
C ASP A 84 2.15 7.21 -10.59
N PRO A 85 2.09 7.68 -11.85
CA PRO A 85 1.48 8.96 -12.19
C PRO A 85 -0.01 9.12 -11.85
N TRP A 86 -0.67 8.07 -11.39
CA TRP A 86 -2.09 8.05 -11.04
C TRP A 86 -2.33 7.72 -9.56
N GLY A 87 -1.26 7.60 -8.76
CA GLY A 87 -1.34 7.31 -7.33
C GLY A 87 -1.46 5.83 -6.99
N ARG A 88 -1.35 4.91 -7.97
CA ARG A 88 -1.34 3.47 -7.68
C ARG A 88 0.03 3.07 -7.14
N THR A 89 0.06 2.26 -6.09
CA THR A 89 1.33 1.73 -5.56
C THR A 89 1.98 0.78 -6.56
N VAL A 90 3.21 1.07 -6.97
CA VAL A 90 3.99 0.24 -7.90
C VAL A 90 5.19 -0.42 -7.26
N ARG A 91 5.59 0.03 -6.06
CA ARG A 91 6.73 -0.54 -5.35
C ARG A 91 6.58 -0.40 -3.84
N ILE A 92 7.01 -1.43 -3.12
CA ILE A 92 7.18 -1.42 -1.66
C ILE A 92 8.56 -1.99 -1.35
N GLN A 93 9.36 -1.25 -0.59
CA GLN A 93 10.66 -1.70 -0.11
C GLN A 93 10.69 -1.71 1.41
N VAL A 94 11.28 -2.76 1.98
CA VAL A 94 11.42 -2.93 3.42
C VAL A 94 12.62 -3.82 3.75
N ASP A 95 13.40 -3.44 4.75
CA ASP A 95 14.59 -4.20 5.14
C ASP A 95 14.23 -5.60 5.66
N ARG A 96 13.17 -5.71 6.47
CA ARG A 96 12.68 -6.96 7.03
C ARG A 96 11.21 -6.87 7.41
N LEU A 97 10.47 -7.96 7.21
CA LEU A 97 9.07 -8.11 7.63
C LEU A 97 9.00 -9.01 8.87
N ASP A 98 9.25 -8.42 10.04
CA ASP A 98 9.10 -9.13 11.31
C ASP A 98 7.64 -9.23 11.74
N VAL A 99 7.30 -10.34 12.38
CA VAL A 99 5.99 -10.49 13.03
C VAL A 99 5.91 -9.52 14.21
N VAL A 100 4.88 -8.68 14.21
CA VAL A 100 4.61 -7.72 15.28
C VAL A 100 3.61 -8.29 16.30
N ASP A 101 3.61 -7.72 17.50
CA ASP A 101 2.62 -7.98 18.54
C ASP A 101 1.19 -7.75 18.01
N GLU A 102 0.24 -8.54 18.51
CA GLU A 102 -1.16 -8.46 18.06
C GLU A 102 -1.78 -7.06 18.27
N SER A 103 -1.39 -6.35 19.32
CA SER A 103 -1.84 -4.98 19.61
C SER A 103 -1.36 -3.94 18.58
N LEU A 104 -0.35 -4.28 17.77
CA LEU A 104 0.18 -3.43 16.69
C LEU A 104 -0.40 -3.83 15.33
N ARG A 105 -1.31 -4.80 15.28
CA ARG A 105 -1.98 -5.22 14.05
C ARG A 105 -3.30 -4.46 13.95
N TYR A 106 -3.51 -3.79 12.83
CA TYR A 106 -4.77 -3.10 12.57
C TYR A 106 -5.28 -3.51 11.19
N ARG A 107 -6.57 -3.85 11.11
CA ARG A 107 -7.23 -4.27 9.87
C ARG A 107 -8.57 -3.57 9.76
N SER A 108 -8.99 -3.30 8.53
CA SER A 108 -10.31 -2.74 8.24
C SER A 108 -11.06 -3.61 7.24
N GLU A 109 -12.00 -4.41 7.73
CA GLU A 109 -12.83 -5.26 6.86
C GLU A 109 -13.56 -4.45 5.79
N SER A 110 -14.03 -3.25 6.16
CA SER A 110 -14.71 -2.33 5.23
C SER A 110 -13.80 -1.88 4.08
N VAL A 111 -12.51 -1.65 4.33
CA VAL A 111 -11.56 -1.27 3.28
C VAL A 111 -11.23 -2.49 2.44
N GLN A 112 -10.94 -3.63 3.05
CA GLN A 112 -10.66 -4.87 2.34
C GLN A 112 -11.81 -5.27 1.41
N GLN A 113 -13.07 -5.14 1.85
CA GLN A 113 -14.24 -5.40 1.02
C GLN A 113 -14.33 -4.38 -0.13
N ARG A 114 -14.21 -3.08 0.16
CA ARG A 114 -14.25 -2.02 -0.86
C ARG A 114 -13.19 -2.23 -1.94
N ILE A 115 -11.96 -2.53 -1.56
CA ILE A 115 -10.84 -2.72 -2.48
C ILE A 115 -11.06 -3.98 -3.32
N GLY A 116 -11.49 -5.09 -2.71
CA GLY A 116 -11.84 -6.31 -3.46
C GLY A 116 -12.89 -6.05 -4.55
N HIS A 117 -13.91 -5.25 -4.25
CA HIS A 117 -14.97 -4.89 -5.19
C HIS A 117 -14.49 -4.07 -6.41
N TYR A 118 -13.30 -3.47 -6.37
CA TYR A 118 -12.75 -2.82 -7.57
C TYR A 118 -12.51 -3.81 -8.73
N GLY A 119 -12.30 -5.09 -8.40
CA GLY A 119 -12.16 -6.17 -9.39
C GLY A 119 -13.47 -6.71 -9.97
N ASP A 120 -14.64 -6.32 -9.44
CA ASP A 120 -15.92 -6.90 -9.88
C ASP A 120 -16.29 -6.57 -11.33
N GLY A 121 -15.74 -5.48 -11.88
CA GLY A 121 -15.88 -5.15 -13.30
C GLY A 121 -15.09 -6.07 -14.23
N ILE A 122 -14.09 -6.80 -13.71
CA ILE A 122 -13.29 -7.80 -14.43
C ILE A 122 -13.88 -9.19 -14.23
N ALA A 123 -14.00 -9.60 -12.96
CA ALA A 123 -14.57 -10.87 -12.57
C ALA A 123 -15.24 -10.73 -11.20
N LYS A 124 -16.57 -10.82 -11.21
CA LYS A 124 -17.39 -10.62 -10.01
C LYS A 124 -17.05 -11.64 -8.92
N ASP A 125 -16.91 -11.15 -7.68
CA ASP A 125 -16.66 -11.97 -6.50
C ASP A 125 -15.34 -12.78 -6.57
N THR A 126 -14.37 -12.35 -7.41
CA THR A 126 -13.09 -13.05 -7.63
C THR A 126 -11.93 -12.48 -6.80
N TYR A 127 -12.01 -11.21 -6.41
CA TYR A 127 -10.92 -10.50 -5.73
C TYR A 127 -11.26 -10.21 -4.26
N ASP A 128 -10.22 -10.15 -3.42
CA ASP A 128 -10.24 -9.60 -2.07
C ASP A 128 -9.43 -8.29 -2.03
N GLY A 129 -9.64 -7.44 -1.02
CA GLY A 129 -8.64 -6.45 -0.61
C GLY A 129 -7.47 -7.14 0.09
N GLY A 130 -6.45 -7.46 -0.70
CA GLY A 130 -5.23 -8.11 -0.24
C GLY A 130 -4.23 -7.07 0.23
N HIS A 131 -3.74 -7.22 1.46
CA HIS A 131 -2.59 -6.46 1.91
C HIS A 131 -1.35 -6.93 1.14
N VAL A 132 -0.54 -5.99 0.67
CA VAL A 132 0.78 -6.31 0.12
C VAL A 132 1.77 -6.50 1.27
N VAL A 133 1.80 -5.59 2.24
CA VAL A 133 2.40 -5.89 3.55
C VAL A 133 1.31 -6.32 4.51
N GLY A 134 1.29 -7.61 4.87
CA GLY A 134 0.31 -8.16 5.80
C GLY A 134 0.32 -7.48 7.18
N SER A 135 -0.87 -7.35 7.77
CA SER A 135 -1.03 -6.79 9.14
C SER A 135 -0.20 -7.50 10.21
N GLN A 136 0.10 -8.79 10.02
CA GLN A 136 0.98 -9.55 10.93
C GLN A 136 2.40 -8.97 11.02
N SER A 137 2.83 -8.21 10.02
CA SER A 137 4.12 -7.51 9.96
C SER A 137 4.00 -6.01 10.24
N GLY A 138 2.82 -5.56 10.68
CA GLY A 138 2.50 -4.16 10.97
C GLY A 138 2.09 -3.35 9.75
N GLY A 139 1.79 -3.97 8.61
CA GLY A 139 1.24 -3.23 7.46
C GLY A 139 -0.16 -2.70 7.75
N GLY A 140 -0.38 -1.40 7.48
CA GLY A 140 -1.67 -0.75 7.67
C GLY A 140 -2.69 -1.11 6.58
N PRO A 141 -4.01 -0.94 6.85
CA PRO A 141 -5.09 -1.26 5.92
C PRO A 141 -5.49 -0.06 5.04
N GLU A 142 -4.62 0.93 4.87
CA GLU A 142 -4.86 2.02 3.93
C GLU A 142 -4.63 1.60 2.47
N ASP A 143 -5.31 2.27 1.55
CA ASP A 143 -5.30 1.97 0.11
C ASP A 143 -3.89 1.95 -0.50
N LEU A 144 -2.91 2.67 0.07
CA LEU A 144 -1.50 2.60 -0.34
C LEU A 144 -0.90 1.18 -0.21
N ASN A 145 -1.37 0.38 0.76
CA ASN A 145 -0.83 -0.95 1.08
C ASN A 145 -1.77 -2.11 0.69
N GLU A 146 -2.93 -1.82 0.12
CA GLU A 146 -3.92 -2.82 -0.28
C GLU A 146 -4.20 -2.76 -1.78
N VAL A 147 -4.34 -3.94 -2.39
CA VAL A 147 -4.70 -4.07 -3.81
C VAL A 147 -5.82 -5.10 -3.99
N PRO A 148 -6.64 -5.00 -5.05
CA PRO A 148 -7.52 -6.09 -5.43
C PRO A 148 -6.67 -7.31 -5.80
N MET A 149 -6.67 -8.33 -4.95
CA MET A 149 -5.85 -9.53 -5.10
C MET A 149 -6.76 -10.74 -5.29
N HIS A 150 -6.49 -11.57 -6.30
CA HIS A 150 -7.28 -12.76 -6.61
C HIS A 150 -7.39 -13.66 -5.37
N LYS A 151 -8.60 -14.16 -5.05
CA LYS A 151 -8.86 -14.91 -3.81
C LYS A 151 -7.92 -16.10 -3.61
N ASP A 152 -7.65 -16.87 -4.67
CA ASP A 152 -6.75 -18.03 -4.58
C ASP A 152 -5.30 -17.62 -4.32
N LEU A 153 -4.89 -16.46 -4.84
CA LEU A 153 -3.56 -15.90 -4.58
C LEU A 153 -3.46 -15.34 -3.16
N ASN A 154 -4.48 -14.59 -2.72
CA ASN A 154 -4.54 -13.94 -1.42
C ASN A 154 -4.72 -14.92 -0.25
N ARG A 155 -5.49 -16.00 -0.45
CA ARG A 155 -5.85 -16.96 0.61
C ARG A 155 -5.13 -18.30 0.48
N GLY A 156 -4.56 -18.60 -0.68
CA GLY A 156 -3.99 -19.92 -0.97
C GLY A 156 -5.05 -21.04 -1.12
N THR A 157 -6.27 -20.69 -1.52
CA THR A 157 -7.38 -21.64 -1.70
C THR A 157 -7.27 -22.43 -3.00
N ASN A 158 -8.16 -23.41 -3.20
CA ASN A 158 -8.25 -24.21 -4.45
C ASN A 158 -6.95 -24.90 -4.87
N GLY A 159 -6.09 -25.27 -3.91
CA GLY A 159 -4.80 -25.90 -4.19
C GLY A 159 -3.71 -24.92 -4.66
N ALA A 160 -3.99 -23.61 -4.69
CA ALA A 160 -3.05 -22.58 -5.11
C ALA A 160 -2.02 -22.20 -4.03
N TYR A 161 -2.16 -22.70 -2.78
CA TYR A 161 -1.25 -22.38 -1.69
C TYR A 161 0.25 -22.42 -2.09
N PRO A 162 0.76 -23.45 -2.79
CA PRO A 162 2.17 -23.52 -3.17
C PRO A 162 2.69 -22.32 -3.98
N GLU A 163 1.85 -21.66 -4.77
CA GLU A 163 2.22 -20.50 -5.60
C GLU A 163 1.57 -19.20 -5.10
N SER A 164 0.93 -19.26 -3.94
CA SER A 164 0.12 -18.16 -3.41
C SER A 164 0.96 -17.06 -2.76
N TYR A 165 0.41 -15.85 -2.74
CA TYR A 165 0.95 -14.74 -1.95
C TYR A 165 0.89 -15.08 -0.46
N LYS A 166 -0.18 -15.76 -0.03
CA LYS A 166 -0.33 -16.26 1.34
C LYS A 166 0.86 -17.12 1.79
N ARG A 167 1.33 -18.04 0.95
CA ARG A 167 2.50 -18.85 1.25
C ARG A 167 3.77 -18.02 1.37
N PHE A 168 3.93 -16.99 0.53
CA PHE A 168 5.05 -16.07 0.68
C PHE A 168 5.02 -15.36 2.04
N GLU A 169 3.87 -14.83 2.46
CA GLU A 169 3.73 -14.22 3.79
C GLU A 169 4.05 -15.20 4.93
N ASP A 170 3.56 -16.44 4.83
CA ASP A 170 3.81 -17.49 5.83
C ASP A 170 5.29 -17.86 5.92
N GLU A 171 5.97 -17.98 4.77
CA GLU A 171 7.41 -18.30 4.72
C GLU A 171 8.28 -17.16 5.29
N VAL A 172 7.92 -15.90 4.99
CA VAL A 172 8.55 -14.70 5.57
C VAL A 172 8.39 -14.68 7.08
N ALA A 173 7.16 -14.90 7.58
CA ALA A 173 6.87 -14.87 9.00
C ALA A 173 7.56 -16.00 9.78
N ALA A 174 7.67 -17.18 9.17
CA ALA A 174 8.34 -18.33 9.77
C ALA A 174 9.87 -18.16 9.82
N ASN A 175 10.46 -17.44 8.87
CA ASN A 175 11.92 -17.32 8.73
C ASN A 175 12.37 -15.90 8.34
N PRO A 176 12.09 -14.85 9.14
CA PRO A 176 12.34 -13.47 8.74
C PRO A 176 13.82 -13.18 8.42
N GLY A 177 14.75 -13.92 9.03
CA GLY A 177 16.19 -13.82 8.74
C GLY A 177 16.59 -14.17 7.29
N ASN A 178 15.78 -14.97 6.59
CA ASN A 178 15.96 -15.39 5.20
C ASN A 178 15.31 -14.46 4.18
N TYR A 179 14.62 -13.42 4.64
CA TYR A 179 13.90 -12.47 3.81
C TYR A 179 14.31 -11.05 4.18
N ARG A 180 15.47 -10.64 3.64
CA ARG A 180 16.04 -9.31 3.83
C ARG A 180 15.93 -8.47 2.56
N ASN A 181 15.92 -7.15 2.71
CA ASN A 181 15.89 -6.19 1.60
C ASN A 181 14.79 -6.55 0.60
N ILE A 182 13.57 -6.72 1.11
CA ILE A 182 12.41 -7.13 0.33
C ILE A 182 12.00 -5.94 -0.56
N ASP A 183 11.86 -6.20 -1.86
CA ASP A 183 11.41 -5.26 -2.88
C ASP A 183 10.24 -5.90 -3.62
N ILE A 184 9.03 -5.39 -3.40
CA ILE A 184 7.81 -5.86 -4.03
C ILE A 184 7.43 -4.87 -5.11
N ARG A 185 7.37 -5.33 -6.36
CA ARG A 185 6.89 -4.55 -7.51
C ARG A 185 5.48 -4.97 -7.88
N ILE A 186 4.66 -3.99 -8.24
CA ILE A 186 3.26 -4.18 -8.59
C ILE A 186 3.08 -3.64 -10.01
N GLU A 187 2.57 -4.49 -10.90
CA GLU A 187 2.35 -4.19 -12.30
C GLU A 187 0.85 -4.08 -12.58
N TYR A 188 0.46 -3.08 -13.37
CA TYR A 188 -0.91 -2.84 -13.83
C TYR A 188 -0.99 -2.97 -15.35
N ASP A 189 -2.20 -3.14 -15.89
CA ASP A 189 -2.45 -3.18 -17.34
C ASP A 189 -2.38 -1.78 -17.97
N GLY A 190 -1.20 -1.16 -17.90
CA GLY A 190 -0.93 0.16 -18.46
C GLY A 190 -1.57 1.33 -17.69
N PRO A 191 -1.67 2.50 -18.35
CA PRO A 191 -2.41 3.66 -17.86
C PRO A 191 -3.89 3.34 -17.64
N PRO A 192 -4.56 3.95 -16.64
CA PRO A 192 -5.99 3.82 -16.50
C PRO A 192 -6.73 4.42 -17.71
N ALA A 193 -7.90 3.88 -18.03
CA ALA A 193 -8.69 4.31 -19.18
C ALA A 193 -9.13 5.78 -19.08
N ASN A 194 -9.17 6.34 -17.87
CA ASN A 194 -9.43 7.75 -17.60
C ASN A 194 -8.18 8.57 -17.23
N ALA A 195 -6.99 8.16 -17.68
CA ALA A 195 -5.71 8.79 -17.33
C ALA A 195 -5.69 10.33 -17.41
N ASP A 196 -6.33 10.91 -18.42
CA ASP A 196 -6.34 12.37 -18.65
C ASP A 196 -7.16 13.16 -17.61
N SER A 197 -7.99 12.50 -16.80
CA SER A 197 -8.83 13.13 -15.78
C SER A 197 -8.48 12.70 -14.35
N VAL A 198 -7.41 11.93 -14.17
CA VAL A 198 -6.96 11.48 -12.85
C VAL A 198 -6.07 12.53 -12.21
N SER A 199 -6.48 13.02 -11.05
CA SER A 199 -5.63 13.86 -10.19
C SER A 199 -5.05 13.08 -9.01
N ARG A 200 -5.74 12.02 -8.57
CA ARG A 200 -5.37 11.15 -7.44
C ARG A 200 -5.86 9.73 -7.63
N LEU A 201 -5.41 8.81 -6.76
CA LEU A 201 -5.87 7.42 -6.78
C LEU A 201 -7.40 7.32 -6.77
N SER A 202 -8.09 8.15 -5.99
CA SER A 202 -9.56 8.16 -5.89
C SER A 202 -10.28 8.35 -7.23
N ASP A 203 -9.64 8.98 -8.22
CA ASP A 203 -10.22 9.24 -9.53
C ASP A 203 -10.04 8.06 -10.50
N VAL A 204 -9.08 7.16 -10.23
CA VAL A 204 -8.77 6.03 -11.09
C VAL A 204 -9.98 5.09 -11.17
N ASN A 205 -10.39 4.71 -12.39
CA ASN A 205 -11.44 3.72 -12.60
C ASN A 205 -11.17 2.45 -11.76
N PRO A 206 -12.18 1.86 -11.11
CA PRO A 206 -11.97 0.71 -10.22
C PRO A 206 -11.18 -0.45 -10.84
N THR A 207 -11.52 -0.87 -12.06
CA THR A 207 -10.85 -2.00 -12.73
C THR A 207 -9.38 -1.71 -13.05
N ASP A 208 -9.02 -0.45 -13.25
CA ASP A 208 -7.65 -0.03 -13.57
C ASP A 208 -6.75 0.05 -12.32
N ARG A 209 -7.33 -0.18 -11.12
CA ARG A 209 -6.62 -0.37 -9.85
C ARG A 209 -6.30 -1.84 -9.58
N VAL A 210 -6.73 -2.76 -10.43
CA VAL A 210 -6.43 -4.19 -10.27
C VAL A 210 -5.05 -4.45 -10.88
N PRO A 211 -4.04 -4.87 -10.09
CA PRO A 211 -2.75 -5.23 -10.66
C PRO A 211 -2.86 -6.53 -11.44
N THR A 212 -2.03 -6.69 -12.47
CA THR A 212 -1.92 -7.92 -13.25
C THR A 212 -0.91 -8.89 -12.63
N LYS A 213 0.11 -8.36 -11.96
CA LYS A 213 1.19 -9.16 -11.37
C LYS A 213 1.83 -8.45 -10.17
N LEU A 214 2.28 -9.24 -9.20
CA LEU A 214 3.21 -8.80 -8.17
C LEU A 214 4.51 -9.60 -8.30
N THR A 215 5.65 -8.96 -8.05
CA THR A 215 6.96 -9.62 -8.03
C THR A 215 7.65 -9.28 -6.73
N ALA A 216 8.00 -10.27 -5.91
CA ALA A 216 8.77 -10.09 -4.69
C ALA A 216 10.22 -10.51 -4.90
N GLU A 217 11.13 -9.54 -4.86
CA GLU A 217 12.57 -9.75 -4.80
C GLU A 217 13.06 -9.66 -3.35
N ARG A 218 14.01 -10.50 -2.97
CA ARG A 218 14.58 -10.53 -1.61
C ARG A 218 15.97 -11.15 -1.57
N VAL A 219 16.74 -10.85 -0.54
CA VAL A 219 18.06 -11.41 -0.28
C VAL A 219 17.95 -12.52 0.79
N ASP A 220 18.45 -13.74 0.51
CA ASP A 220 18.55 -14.79 1.55
C ASP A 220 19.70 -14.55 2.53
N GLU A 221 19.75 -15.38 3.59
CA GLU A 221 20.86 -15.46 4.55
C GLU A 221 22.25 -15.59 3.91
N ASN A 222 22.37 -16.11 2.68
CA ASN A 222 23.63 -16.26 1.96
C ASN A 222 23.95 -15.05 1.08
N GLY A 223 23.14 -13.99 1.13
CA GLY A 223 23.33 -12.79 0.30
C GLY A 223 22.87 -12.95 -1.15
N MET A 224 22.13 -14.02 -1.48
CA MET A 224 21.69 -14.28 -2.85
C MET A 224 20.31 -13.68 -3.11
N LEU A 225 20.19 -12.97 -4.23
CA LEU A 225 18.91 -12.45 -4.71
C LEU A 225 18.00 -13.61 -5.14
N ARG A 226 16.77 -13.62 -4.62
CA ARG A 226 15.68 -14.49 -5.04
C ARG A 226 14.51 -13.64 -5.50
N SER A 227 13.76 -14.17 -6.45
CA SER A 227 12.56 -13.55 -6.98
C SER A 227 11.43 -14.57 -7.02
N ARG A 228 10.22 -14.12 -6.72
CA ARG A 228 8.98 -14.88 -6.90
C ARG A 228 7.94 -13.98 -7.55
N GLU A 229 7.32 -14.47 -8.60
CA GLU A 229 6.22 -13.79 -9.29
C GLU A 229 4.87 -14.35 -8.83
N PHE A 230 3.88 -13.48 -8.79
CA PHE A 230 2.50 -13.78 -8.42
C PHE A 230 1.58 -13.19 -9.48
N ASN A 231 1.06 -14.05 -10.35
CA ASN A 231 0.11 -13.63 -11.38
C ASN A 231 -1.25 -13.36 -10.72
N ASN A 232 -1.72 -12.13 -10.81
CA ASN A 232 -2.98 -11.68 -10.22
C ASN A 232 -4.12 -11.74 -11.25
N ILE A 233 -4.04 -12.73 -12.14
CA ILE A 233 -5.01 -13.05 -13.17
C ILE A 233 -5.39 -14.53 -13.02
N ASN A 234 -6.57 -14.90 -13.52
CA ASN A 234 -6.94 -16.32 -13.56
C ASN A 234 -5.88 -17.10 -14.37
N PRO A 235 -5.36 -18.23 -13.84
CA PRO A 235 -4.51 -19.13 -14.63
C PRO A 235 -5.23 -19.75 -15.83
#